data_AF-A0A8B8UGQ4-F1
#
_entry.id   AF-A0A8B8UGQ4-F1
#
_cell.length_a   1.000
_cell.length_b   1.000
_cell.length_c   1.000
_cell.angle_alpha   90.00
_cell.angle_beta   90.00
_cell.angle_gamma   90.00
#
_symmetry.space_group_name_H-M   'P 1'
#
loop_
_entity.id
_entity.type
_entity.pdbx_description
1 polymer ?
#
loop_
_entity_poly.entity_id
_entity_poly.type
_entity_poly.pdbx_seq_one_letter_code
_entity_poly.pdbx_strand_id
1 'polypeptide(L)'
;MPGTDAPGIPAALAFGPQVSDTLLDCRKHLTWVVAVLQEVAAAAAQLVAPLAENEGLPVATLEELAFKANEQIYGAPSSSPHECLRQSCSILISTMNKVATAMQEGEYDAERPPSKPPPVELRAAALRAEITDAEGLGLKLEDRETVIKELKKSLKIKGEELSEANVRLSLLEKKLDSAAKDADERIEKVQTRLEETQALLRKKEKEFEETMDALQADIDQLEAEKAELKQRLNSQSKRTIEGLRGPPPSGSAPGQAPASVPGPGLVKDSPLLLQQISAMRLHISQLQHENSVLKGAQMKASLAALPPLHVAKLSLPPHEGPGSELATGALYRKTAQLLETLNQLSTHTRVVDITRASPAAKSPSAQLLEQVAQLKALSDTIEKLKDEVLKETVSQRPGATVPTDFATFASSAFLRAKEEQQDDTVYVGKVTFSCAAGLGQRHRLVLTQEQLHQLHGRLIS
;
A
#
# COMPACT_ATOMS: atom_id res chain seq x y z
N MET A 1 28.13 -18.07 44.16
CA MET A 1 26.79 -17.96 44.79
C MET A 1 25.78 -18.55 43.82
N PRO A 2 25.16 -19.71 44.10
CA PRO A 2 24.04 -20.18 43.30
C PRO A 2 22.74 -19.55 43.85
N GLY A 3 21.98 -18.83 43.02
CA GLY A 3 20.60 -18.48 43.37
C GLY A 3 20.11 -17.05 43.10
N THR A 4 20.49 -16.40 42.01
CA THR A 4 19.87 -15.12 41.59
C THR A 4 19.43 -15.11 40.13
N ASP A 5 18.98 -16.23 39.58
CA ASP A 5 18.28 -16.26 38.29
C ASP A 5 16.77 -16.34 38.53
N ALA A 6 16.19 -15.21 38.94
CA ALA A 6 14.76 -14.97 38.84
C ALA A 6 14.48 -14.33 37.47
N PRO A 7 13.63 -14.91 36.60
CA PRO A 7 13.37 -14.36 35.28
C PRO A 7 12.69 -12.99 35.43
N GLY A 8 13.38 -11.93 35.02
CA GLY A 8 12.82 -10.57 34.91
C GLY A 8 13.51 -9.47 35.73
N ILE A 9 14.52 -9.77 36.54
CA ILE A 9 15.33 -8.74 37.21
C ILE A 9 16.65 -8.61 36.44
N PRO A 10 16.93 -7.46 35.80
CA PRO A 10 18.24 -7.23 35.19
C PRO A 10 19.31 -7.38 36.28
N ALA A 11 20.32 -8.22 36.03
CA ALA A 11 21.48 -8.30 36.91
C ALA A 11 22.07 -6.89 37.04
N ALA A 12 22.12 -6.33 38.25
CA ALA A 12 22.60 -4.96 38.46
C ALA A 12 24.10 -4.82 38.15
N LEU A 13 24.85 -5.92 38.23
CA LEU A 13 26.28 -5.99 37.99
C LEU A 13 26.61 -7.21 37.12
N ALA A 14 27.52 -7.04 36.16
CA ALA A 14 28.06 -8.10 35.33
C ALA A 14 29.59 -8.17 35.51
N PHE A 15 30.08 -9.30 36.02
CA PHE A 15 31.52 -9.53 36.19
C PHE A 15 32.04 -10.42 35.07
N GLY A 16 33.12 -9.98 34.41
CA GLY A 16 33.85 -10.82 33.47
C GLY A 16 34.56 -11.98 34.20
N PRO A 17 34.93 -13.06 33.47
CA PRO A 17 35.62 -14.22 34.06
C PRO A 17 36.92 -13.84 34.79
N GLN A 18 37.65 -12.84 34.29
CA GLN A 18 38.89 -12.35 34.92
C GLN A 18 38.66 -11.74 36.32
N VAL A 19 37.52 -11.07 36.55
CA VAL A 19 37.17 -10.50 37.85
C VAL A 19 36.79 -11.61 38.83
N SER A 20 36.09 -12.65 38.35
CA SER A 20 35.80 -13.83 39.17
C SER A 20 37.07 -14.54 39.61
N ASP A 21 38.05 -14.72 38.71
CA ASP A 21 39.31 -15.40 39.02
C ASP A 21 40.15 -14.61 40.03
N THR A 22 40.25 -13.29 39.87
CA THR A 22 40.96 -12.42 40.83
C THR A 22 40.33 -12.39 42.22
N LEU A 23 39.00 -12.47 42.32
CA LEU A 23 38.29 -12.59 43.60
C LEU A 23 38.50 -13.96 44.26
N LEU A 24 38.56 -15.03 43.46
CA LEU A 24 38.90 -16.37 43.96
C LEU A 24 40.33 -16.41 44.51
N ASP A 25 41.28 -15.77 43.84
CA ASP A 25 42.66 -15.64 44.32
C ASP A 25 42.73 -14.81 45.62
N CYS A 26 41.96 -13.73 45.75
CA CYS A 26 41.82 -13.00 47.01
C CYS A 26 41.31 -13.89 48.14
N ARG A 27 40.24 -14.66 47.89
CA ARG A 27 39.71 -15.60 48.88
C ARG A 27 40.77 -16.62 49.32
N LYS A 28 41.58 -17.11 48.39
CA LYS A 28 42.68 -18.03 48.68
C LYS A 28 43.70 -17.39 49.64
N HIS A 29 44.15 -16.17 49.36
CA HIS A 29 45.06 -15.43 50.24
C HIS A 29 44.48 -15.15 51.63
N LEU A 30 43.20 -14.76 51.72
CA LEU A 30 42.51 -14.60 53.02
C LEU A 30 42.47 -15.92 53.81
N THR A 31 42.18 -17.01 53.12
CA THR A 31 42.10 -18.35 53.74
C THR A 31 43.45 -18.75 54.32
N TRP A 32 44.55 -18.49 53.60
CA TRP A 32 45.90 -18.75 54.09
C TRP A 32 46.27 -17.91 55.32
N VAL A 33 45.98 -16.61 55.30
CA VAL A 33 46.24 -15.73 56.46
C VAL A 33 45.49 -16.23 57.70
N VAL A 34 44.21 -16.56 57.56
CA VAL A 34 43.39 -17.07 58.66
C VAL A 34 43.93 -18.42 59.15
N ALA A 35 44.28 -19.32 58.24
CA ALA A 35 44.81 -20.63 58.60
C ALA A 35 46.13 -20.52 59.39
N VAL A 36 47.04 -19.60 59.01
CA VAL A 36 48.31 -19.41 59.73
C VAL A 36 48.04 -18.91 61.14
N LEU A 37 47.17 -17.91 61.29
CA LEU A 37 46.82 -17.37 62.61
C LEU A 37 46.13 -18.43 63.49
N GLN A 38 45.26 -19.26 62.91
CA GLN A 38 44.58 -20.34 63.63
C GLN A 38 45.54 -21.43 64.08
N GLU A 39 46.47 -21.86 63.23
CA GLU A 39 47.44 -22.90 63.57
C GLU A 39 48.42 -22.42 64.64
N VAL A 40 48.91 -21.18 64.54
CA VAL A 40 49.74 -20.56 65.58
C VAL A 40 48.98 -20.48 66.90
N ALA A 41 47.72 -20.03 66.88
CA ALA A 41 46.90 -19.94 68.08
C ALA A 41 46.65 -21.32 68.71
N ALA A 42 46.36 -22.34 67.91
CA ALA A 42 46.12 -23.69 68.39
C ALA A 42 47.38 -24.32 68.99
N ALA A 43 48.52 -24.19 68.32
CA ALA A 43 49.80 -24.68 68.81
C ALA A 43 50.26 -23.92 70.07
N ALA A 44 50.11 -22.60 70.10
CA ALA A 44 50.39 -21.79 71.27
C ALA A 44 49.51 -22.18 72.47
N ALA A 45 48.21 -22.40 72.25
CA ALA A 45 47.29 -22.82 73.31
C ALA A 45 47.70 -24.16 73.95
N GLN A 46 48.20 -25.11 73.16
CA GLN A 46 48.71 -26.38 73.67
C GLN A 46 49.97 -26.21 74.53
N LEU A 47 50.86 -25.27 74.18
CA LEU A 47 52.08 -25.00 74.95
C LEU A 47 51.84 -24.13 76.18
N VAL A 48 50.77 -23.32 76.20
CA VAL A 48 50.36 -22.53 77.37
C VAL A 48 49.63 -23.38 78.42
N ALA A 49 48.89 -24.42 78.01
CA ALA A 49 48.10 -25.27 78.91
C ALA A 49 48.84 -25.82 80.15
N PRO A 50 50.13 -26.17 80.11
CA PRO A 50 50.88 -26.61 81.30
C PRO A 50 51.60 -25.49 82.08
N LEU A 51 51.54 -24.22 81.66
CA LEU A 51 52.20 -23.10 82.33
C LEU A 51 51.36 -22.56 83.50
N ALA A 52 52.02 -21.92 84.49
CA ALA A 52 51.33 -21.26 85.59
C ALA A 52 50.59 -20.00 85.12
N GLU A 53 49.52 -19.57 85.82
CA GLU A 53 48.60 -18.50 85.38
C GLU A 53 49.24 -17.13 85.07
N ASN A 54 50.50 -16.90 85.50
CA ASN A 54 51.24 -15.66 85.27
C ASN A 54 52.43 -15.81 84.30
N GLU A 55 52.61 -16.97 83.66
CA GLU A 55 53.69 -17.25 82.72
C GLU A 55 53.17 -17.29 81.27
N GLY A 56 53.73 -16.44 80.42
CA GLY A 56 53.43 -16.41 78.99
C GLY A 56 54.47 -17.15 78.15
N LEU A 57 54.13 -17.46 76.90
CA LEU A 57 55.11 -18.00 75.95
C LEU A 57 56.18 -16.96 75.61
N PRO A 58 57.46 -17.34 75.58
CA PRO A 58 58.50 -16.44 75.10
C PRO A 58 58.32 -16.16 73.60
N VAL A 59 58.63 -14.93 73.19
CA VAL A 59 58.43 -14.43 71.82
C VAL A 59 59.11 -15.32 70.77
N ALA A 60 60.33 -15.80 71.06
CA ALA A 60 61.07 -16.70 70.17
C ALA A 60 60.32 -18.01 69.87
N THR A 61 59.63 -18.59 70.85
CA THR A 61 58.83 -19.81 70.65
C THR A 61 57.58 -19.53 69.82
N LEU A 62 56.95 -18.36 70.00
CA LEU A 62 55.82 -17.95 69.16
C LEU A 62 56.24 -17.69 67.71
N GLU A 63 57.43 -17.12 67.51
CA GLU A 63 58.04 -16.94 66.19
C GLU A 63 58.31 -18.29 65.51
N GLU A 64 58.91 -19.26 66.21
CA GLU A 64 59.11 -20.61 65.68
C GLU A 64 57.81 -21.31 65.28
N LEU A 65 56.75 -21.17 66.08
CA LEU A 65 55.41 -21.66 65.75
C LEU A 65 54.85 -20.97 64.50
N ALA A 66 55.05 -19.65 64.38
CA ALA A 66 54.64 -18.89 63.20
C ALA A 66 55.41 -19.32 61.94
N PHE A 67 56.71 -19.59 62.03
CA PHE A 67 57.51 -20.16 60.93
C PHE A 67 56.96 -21.51 60.49
N LYS A 68 56.72 -22.41 61.44
CA LYS A 68 56.21 -23.76 61.15
C LYS A 68 54.82 -23.74 60.50
N ALA A 69 53.90 -22.94 61.04
CA ALA A 69 52.56 -22.77 60.48
C ALA A 69 52.59 -22.11 59.09
N ASN A 70 53.47 -21.12 58.89
CA ASN A 70 53.65 -20.47 57.60
C ASN A 70 54.17 -21.44 56.52
N GLU A 71 55.20 -22.23 56.83
CA GLU A 71 55.75 -23.24 55.92
C GLU A 71 54.70 -24.29 55.54
N GLN A 72 53.88 -24.72 56.51
CA GLN A 72 52.82 -25.70 56.28
C GLN A 72 51.74 -25.18 55.31
N ILE A 73 51.40 -23.89 55.38
CA ILE A 73 50.25 -23.32 54.66
C ILE A 73 50.67 -22.68 53.32
N TYR A 74 51.79 -21.96 53.30
CA TYR A 74 52.32 -21.32 52.09
C TYR A 74 53.26 -22.24 51.30
N GLY A 75 53.79 -23.31 51.92
CA GLY A 75 54.62 -24.32 51.25
C GLY A 75 56.03 -23.86 50.86
N ALA A 76 56.47 -22.67 51.28
CA ALA A 76 57.74 -22.07 50.90
C ALA A 76 58.73 -22.06 52.09
N PRO A 77 59.68 -23.02 52.15
CA PRO A 77 60.66 -23.10 53.23
C PRO A 77 61.73 -22.02 53.02
N SER A 78 61.67 -20.93 53.80
CA SER A 78 62.62 -19.78 53.88
C SER A 78 61.93 -18.41 53.92
N SER A 79 60.61 -18.34 53.75
CA SER A 79 59.90 -17.07 53.75
C SER A 79 59.47 -16.66 55.16
N SER A 80 59.77 -15.42 55.54
CA SER A 80 59.36 -14.87 56.83
C SER A 80 57.82 -14.85 56.92
N PRO A 81 57.20 -15.37 58.01
CA PRO A 81 55.75 -15.32 58.21
C PRO A 81 55.20 -13.90 58.08
N HIS A 82 55.96 -12.91 58.55
CA HIS A 82 55.59 -11.51 58.44
C HIS A 82 55.56 -11.03 56.99
N GLU A 83 56.47 -11.51 56.14
CA GLU A 83 56.52 -11.17 54.72
C GLU A 83 55.39 -11.86 53.94
N CYS A 84 55.13 -13.14 54.19
CA CYS A 84 54.04 -13.90 53.55
C CYS A 84 52.65 -13.33 53.87
N LEU A 85 52.41 -13.03 55.15
CA LEU A 85 51.16 -12.42 55.60
C LEU A 85 51.04 -11.00 55.04
N ARG A 86 52.11 -10.20 55.08
CA ARG A 86 52.13 -8.85 54.50
C ARG A 86 51.86 -8.89 52.99
N GLN A 87 52.48 -9.82 52.26
CA GLN A 87 52.28 -9.97 50.83
C GLN A 87 50.83 -10.36 50.50
N SER A 88 50.26 -11.31 51.25
CA SER A 88 48.87 -11.72 51.08
C SER A 88 47.89 -10.57 51.36
N CYS A 89 48.12 -9.80 52.43
CA CYS A 89 47.37 -8.59 52.73
C CYS A 89 47.53 -7.50 51.65
N SER A 90 48.74 -7.33 51.10
CA SER A 90 49.01 -6.36 50.03
C SER A 90 48.27 -6.70 48.74
N ILE A 91 48.24 -7.99 48.35
CA ILE A 91 47.49 -8.48 47.19
C ILE A 91 45.98 -8.22 47.37
N LEU A 92 45.47 -8.45 48.58
CA LEU A 92 44.07 -8.17 48.92
C LEU A 92 43.74 -6.69 48.80
N ILE A 93 44.53 -5.82 49.43
CA ILE A 93 44.32 -4.37 49.39
C ILE A 93 44.35 -3.85 47.95
N SER A 94 45.34 -4.29 47.17
CA SER A 94 45.47 -3.87 45.75
C SER A 94 44.27 -4.30 44.91
N THR A 95 43.83 -5.55 45.04
CA THR A 95 42.70 -6.08 44.25
C THR A 95 41.38 -5.44 44.69
N MET A 96 41.14 -5.28 45.99
CA MET A 96 39.93 -4.66 46.49
C MET A 96 39.82 -3.19 46.06
N ASN A 97 40.94 -2.45 46.06
CA ASN A 97 40.96 -1.07 45.57
C ASN A 97 40.63 -1.00 44.07
N LYS A 98 41.18 -1.90 43.25
CA LYS A 98 40.85 -1.96 41.81
C LYS A 98 39.37 -2.26 41.56
N VAL A 99 38.80 -3.22 42.30
CA VAL A 99 37.38 -3.56 42.20
C VAL A 99 36.52 -2.38 42.65
N ALA A 100 36.89 -1.68 43.73
CA ALA A 100 36.17 -0.50 44.20
C ALA A 100 36.20 0.65 43.16
N THR A 101 37.34 0.91 42.53
CA THR A 101 37.47 1.92 41.47
C THR A 101 36.63 1.57 40.25
N ALA A 102 36.76 0.36 39.71
CA ALA A 102 35.99 -0.08 38.55
C ALA A 102 34.47 -0.10 38.82
N MET A 103 34.06 -0.40 40.06
CA MET A 103 32.66 -0.30 40.48
C MET A 103 32.19 1.17 40.58
N GLN A 104 33.06 2.08 41.02
CA GLN A 104 32.76 3.52 41.06
C GLN A 104 32.70 4.14 39.66
N GLU A 105 33.50 3.63 38.73
CA GLU A 105 33.54 4.03 37.32
C GLU A 105 32.41 3.39 36.48
N GLY A 106 31.63 2.48 37.06
CA GLY A 106 30.50 1.83 36.39
C GLY A 106 30.91 0.76 35.38
N GLU A 107 32.16 0.29 35.40
CA GLU A 107 32.67 -0.72 34.45
C GLU A 107 31.98 -2.09 34.60
N TYR A 108 31.38 -2.35 35.77
CA TYR A 108 30.63 -3.57 36.06
C TYR A 108 29.11 -3.40 35.95
N ASP A 109 28.62 -2.22 35.57
CA ASP A 109 27.19 -2.04 35.32
C ASP A 109 26.80 -2.94 34.16
N ALA A 110 25.71 -3.70 34.31
CA ALA A 110 25.25 -4.53 33.21
C ALA A 110 24.93 -3.66 32.00
N GLU A 111 25.59 -3.93 30.87
CA GLU A 111 25.25 -3.36 29.57
C GLU A 111 23.72 -3.42 29.41
N ARG A 112 23.08 -2.24 29.37
CA ARG A 112 21.65 -2.20 29.07
C ARG A 112 21.46 -2.98 27.77
N PRO A 113 20.52 -3.95 27.70
CA PRO A 113 20.19 -4.56 26.43
C PRO A 113 19.95 -3.43 25.42
N PRO A 114 20.45 -3.53 24.17
CA PRO A 114 20.41 -2.42 23.22
C PRO A 114 19.00 -1.87 23.22
N SER A 115 18.85 -0.64 23.74
CA SER A 115 17.56 0.00 23.86
C SER A 115 16.97 -0.04 22.47
N LYS A 116 15.85 -0.75 22.29
CA LYS A 116 15.13 -0.71 21.02
C LYS A 116 14.97 0.77 20.68
N PRO A 117 15.37 1.21 19.48
CA PRO A 117 15.27 2.61 19.12
C PRO A 117 13.83 3.05 19.34
N PRO A 118 13.61 4.23 19.96
CA PRO A 118 12.27 4.72 20.24
C PRO A 118 11.36 4.59 19.01
N PRO A 119 10.07 4.28 19.17
CA PRO A 119 9.14 4.14 18.05
C PRO A 119 9.15 5.34 17.08
N VAL A 120 9.47 6.53 17.57
CA VAL A 120 9.63 7.76 16.78
C VAL A 120 10.82 7.66 15.81
N GLU A 121 11.94 7.10 16.23
CA GLU A 121 13.12 6.93 15.37
C GLU A 121 12.90 5.85 14.31
N LEU A 122 12.24 4.75 14.68
CA LEU A 122 11.84 3.72 13.72
C LEU A 122 10.89 4.28 12.66
N ARG A 123 9.93 5.12 13.08
CA ARG A 123 9.01 5.78 12.15
C ARG A 123 9.72 6.81 11.28
N ALA A 124 10.66 7.56 11.83
CA ALA A 124 11.47 8.51 11.07
C ALA A 124 12.36 7.80 10.04
N ALA A 125 12.94 6.65 10.40
CA ALA A 125 13.73 5.82 9.49
C ALA A 125 12.86 5.23 8.36
N ALA A 126 11.68 4.71 8.70
CA ALA A 126 10.72 4.22 7.70
C ALA A 126 10.28 5.32 6.74
N LEU A 127 9.94 6.52 7.25
CA LEU A 127 9.58 7.67 6.43
C LEU A 127 10.72 8.10 5.51
N ARG A 128 11.97 8.13 6.00
CA ARG A 128 13.14 8.46 5.18
C ARG A 128 13.32 7.44 4.04
N ALA A 129 13.16 6.16 4.33
CA ALA A 129 13.22 5.11 3.32
C ALA A 129 12.11 5.28 2.26
N GLU A 130 10.87 5.55 2.68
CA GLU A 130 9.75 5.81 1.77
C GLU A 130 9.98 7.05 0.88
N ILE A 131 10.58 8.13 1.43
CA ILE A 131 10.92 9.32 0.65
C ILE A 131 11.97 8.98 -0.42
N THR A 132 13.03 8.26 -0.06
CA THR A 132 14.07 7.85 -1.02
C THR A 132 13.51 6.93 -2.11
N ASP A 133 12.62 6.01 -1.76
CA ASP A 133 11.95 5.13 -2.72
C ASP A 133 11.03 5.92 -3.67
N ALA A 134 10.30 6.91 -3.15
CA ALA A 134 9.45 7.79 -3.95
C ALA A 134 10.27 8.65 -4.94
N GLU A 135 11.41 9.19 -4.51
CA GLU A 135 12.35 9.89 -5.39
C GLU A 135 12.87 8.97 -6.51
N GLY A 136 13.20 7.72 -6.19
CA GLY A 136 13.61 6.71 -7.17
C GLY A 136 12.51 6.35 -8.18
N LEU A 137 11.24 6.33 -7.76
CA LEU A 137 10.10 6.17 -8.66
C LEU A 137 9.89 7.42 -9.54
N GLY A 138 10.12 8.61 -9.00
CA GLY A 138 10.07 9.87 -9.75
C GLY A 138 11.01 9.88 -10.96
N LEU A 139 12.28 9.51 -10.75
CA LEU A 139 13.28 9.38 -11.81
C LEU A 139 12.84 8.39 -12.90
N LYS A 140 12.31 7.23 -12.52
CA LYS A 140 11.78 6.24 -13.48
C LYS A 140 10.59 6.80 -14.27
N LEU A 141 9.76 7.63 -13.66
CA LEU A 141 8.61 8.26 -14.30
C LEU A 141 9.08 9.29 -15.34
N GLU A 142 10.07 10.10 -14.99
CA GLU A 142 10.72 11.04 -15.91
C GLU A 142 11.35 10.31 -17.11
N ASP A 143 12.06 9.20 -16.89
CA ASP A 143 12.60 8.35 -17.96
C ASP A 143 11.50 7.78 -18.87
N ARG A 144 10.35 7.38 -18.30
CA ARG A 144 9.22 6.94 -19.13
C ARG A 144 8.60 8.08 -19.92
N GLU A 145 8.55 9.28 -19.36
CA GLU A 145 8.07 10.47 -20.08
C GLU A 145 8.98 10.87 -21.24
N THR A 146 10.30 10.78 -21.08
CA THR A 146 11.25 11.04 -22.19
C THR A 146 11.06 10.03 -23.31
N VAL A 147 10.97 8.73 -23.00
CA VAL A 147 10.67 7.67 -23.98
C VAL A 147 9.33 7.91 -24.67
N ILE A 148 8.28 8.30 -23.95
CA ILE A 148 6.98 8.64 -24.54
C ILE A 148 7.10 9.83 -25.50
N LYS A 149 7.86 10.87 -25.14
CA LYS A 149 8.09 12.04 -26.00
C LYS A 149 8.82 11.63 -27.28
N GLU A 150 9.83 10.77 -27.20
CA GLU A 150 10.56 10.24 -28.36
C GLU A 150 9.69 9.35 -29.24
N LEU A 151 8.91 8.44 -28.65
CA LEU A 151 7.97 7.59 -29.37
C LEU A 151 6.90 8.42 -30.09
N LYS A 152 6.39 9.49 -29.47
CA LYS A 152 5.47 10.43 -30.13
C LYS A 152 6.11 11.13 -31.32
N LYS A 153 7.36 11.57 -31.22
CA LYS A 153 8.11 12.15 -32.34
C LYS A 153 8.29 11.13 -33.48
N SER A 154 8.72 9.92 -33.15
CA SER A 154 8.90 8.82 -34.12
C SER A 154 7.59 8.45 -34.81
N LEU A 155 6.49 8.36 -34.06
CA LEU A 155 5.16 8.09 -34.61
C LEU A 155 4.72 9.18 -35.59
N LYS A 156 5.00 10.46 -35.29
CA LYS A 156 4.69 11.56 -36.19
C LYS A 156 5.46 11.45 -37.51
N ILE A 157 6.77 11.19 -37.44
CA ILE A 157 7.62 10.98 -38.63
C ILE A 157 7.10 9.79 -39.45
N LYS A 158 6.78 8.67 -38.81
CA LYS A 158 6.21 7.49 -39.49
C LYS A 158 4.86 7.78 -40.13
N GLY A 159 4.03 8.64 -39.52
CA GLY A 159 2.78 9.11 -40.11
C GLY A 159 3.00 9.95 -41.37
N GLU A 160 3.99 10.84 -41.34
CA GLU A 160 4.40 11.64 -42.51
C GLU A 160 4.95 10.74 -43.64
N GLU A 161 5.83 9.79 -43.33
CA GLU A 161 6.36 8.79 -44.29
C GLU A 161 5.24 7.95 -44.93
N LEU A 162 4.27 7.49 -44.13
CA LEU A 162 3.14 6.71 -44.62
C LEU A 162 2.24 7.54 -45.52
N SER A 163 2.00 8.81 -45.17
CA SER A 163 1.25 9.73 -46.03
C SER A 163 1.93 9.95 -47.38
N GLU A 164 3.26 10.07 -47.40
CA GLU A 164 4.03 10.21 -48.63
C GLU A 164 3.98 8.94 -49.48
N ALA A 165 4.10 7.77 -48.84
CA ALA A 165 3.96 6.47 -49.51
C ALA A 165 2.57 6.30 -50.14
N ASN A 166 1.50 6.71 -49.44
CA ASN A 166 0.14 6.67 -49.98
C ASN A 166 -0.05 7.60 -51.19
N VAL A 167 0.56 8.79 -51.17
CA VAL A 167 0.54 9.70 -52.34
C VAL A 167 1.28 9.07 -53.52
N ARG A 168 2.45 8.46 -53.29
CA ARG A 168 3.21 7.73 -54.33
C ARG A 168 2.40 6.57 -54.91
N LEU A 169 1.72 5.81 -54.05
CA LEU A 169 0.87 4.70 -54.44
C LEU A 169 -0.30 5.18 -55.32
N SER A 170 -1.02 6.22 -54.89
CA SER A 170 -2.11 6.81 -55.67
C SER A 170 -1.64 7.35 -57.04
N LEU A 171 -0.42 7.88 -57.12
CA LEU A 171 0.16 8.31 -58.39
C LEU A 171 0.44 7.11 -59.32
N LEU A 172 0.95 6.00 -58.77
CA LEU A 172 1.22 4.78 -59.53
C LEU A 172 -0.07 4.11 -60.00
N GLU A 173 -1.11 4.07 -59.16
CA GLU A 173 -2.44 3.59 -59.55
C GLU A 173 -3.01 4.41 -60.71
N LYS A 174 -2.94 5.75 -60.64
CA LYS A 174 -3.37 6.61 -61.75
C LYS A 174 -2.58 6.38 -63.04
N LYS A 175 -1.27 6.14 -62.94
CA LYS A 175 -0.43 5.81 -64.09
C LYS A 175 -0.81 4.45 -64.69
N LEU A 176 -1.12 3.48 -63.83
CA LEU A 176 -1.61 2.17 -64.25
C LEU A 176 -2.95 2.29 -64.98
N ASP A 177 -3.89 3.05 -64.44
CA ASP A 177 -5.20 3.31 -65.08
C ASP A 177 -5.05 4.00 -66.43
N SER A 178 -4.15 5.00 -66.55
CA SER A 178 -3.88 5.64 -67.84
C SER A 178 -3.23 4.67 -68.84
N ALA A 179 -2.28 3.85 -68.38
CA ALA A 179 -1.61 2.88 -69.25
C ALA A 179 -2.56 1.77 -69.71
N ALA A 180 -3.50 1.36 -68.84
CA ALA A 180 -4.57 0.42 -69.19
C ALA A 180 -5.47 1.00 -70.27
N LYS A 181 -5.93 2.25 -70.11
CA LYS A 181 -6.73 2.94 -71.14
C LYS A 181 -5.99 3.10 -72.47
N ASP A 182 -4.72 3.51 -72.44
CA ASP A 182 -3.89 3.61 -73.64
C ASP A 182 -3.71 2.26 -74.34
N ALA A 183 -3.62 1.17 -73.57
CA ALA A 183 -3.56 -0.18 -74.11
C ALA A 183 -4.89 -0.59 -74.75
N ASP A 184 -6.02 -0.33 -74.10
CA ASP A 184 -7.36 -0.58 -74.63
C ASP A 184 -7.60 0.19 -75.94
N GLU A 185 -7.24 1.47 -76.00
CA GLU A 185 -7.33 2.28 -77.23
C GLU A 185 -6.47 1.71 -78.37
N ARG A 186 -5.29 1.15 -78.06
CA ARG A 186 -4.45 0.49 -79.06
C ARG A 186 -5.07 -0.81 -79.54
N ILE A 187 -5.66 -1.59 -78.64
CA ILE A 187 -6.38 -2.82 -78.99
C ILE A 187 -7.54 -2.48 -79.94
N GLU A 188 -8.32 -1.46 -79.63
CA GLU A 188 -9.43 -1.00 -80.48
C GLU A 188 -8.95 -0.54 -81.87
N LYS A 189 -7.84 0.21 -81.94
CA LYS A 189 -7.21 0.61 -83.22
C LYS A 189 -6.68 -0.58 -84.04
N VAL A 190 -6.18 -1.62 -83.37
CA VAL A 190 -5.73 -2.84 -84.05
C VAL A 190 -6.92 -3.67 -84.51
N GLN A 191 -7.97 -3.78 -83.71
CA GLN A 191 -9.21 -4.49 -84.06
C GLN A 191 -9.88 -3.85 -85.29
N THR A 192 -10.05 -2.54 -85.30
CA THR A 192 -10.59 -1.81 -86.46
C THR A 192 -9.78 -2.04 -87.74
N ARG A 193 -8.44 -1.97 -87.68
CA ARG A 193 -7.57 -2.31 -88.83
C ARG A 193 -7.71 -3.78 -89.26
N LEU A 194 -7.87 -4.69 -88.31
CA LEU A 194 -8.08 -6.11 -88.59
C LEU A 194 -9.42 -6.32 -89.33
N GLU A 195 -10.49 -5.67 -88.88
CA GLU A 195 -11.80 -5.72 -89.54
C GLU A 195 -11.76 -5.12 -90.95
N GLU A 196 -11.13 -3.97 -91.13
CA GLU A 196 -10.93 -3.34 -92.45
C GLU A 196 -10.16 -4.26 -93.40
N THR A 197 -9.07 -4.88 -92.93
CA THR A 197 -8.28 -5.81 -93.74
C THR A 197 -9.02 -7.11 -94.06
N GLN A 198 -9.79 -7.66 -93.11
CA GLN A 198 -10.67 -8.80 -93.37
C GLN A 198 -11.78 -8.46 -94.37
N ALA A 199 -12.37 -7.26 -94.30
CA ALA A 199 -13.36 -6.81 -95.26
C ALA A 199 -12.79 -6.66 -96.68
N LEU A 200 -11.58 -6.11 -96.79
CA LEU A 200 -10.85 -6.03 -98.06
C LEU A 200 -10.53 -7.42 -98.61
N LEU A 201 -10.08 -8.35 -97.75
CA LEU A 201 -9.80 -9.73 -98.14
C LEU A 201 -11.06 -10.40 -98.70
N ARG A 202 -12.19 -10.35 -97.98
CA ARG A 202 -13.47 -10.91 -98.44
C ARG A 202 -13.94 -10.28 -99.75
N LYS A 203 -13.76 -8.97 -99.90
CA LYS A 203 -14.09 -8.29 -101.16
C LYS A 203 -13.23 -8.82 -102.31
N LYS A 204 -11.93 -9.04 -102.07
CA LYS A 204 -11.01 -9.62 -103.05
C LYS A 204 -11.34 -11.07 -103.36
N GLU A 205 -11.64 -11.89 -102.36
CA GLU A 205 -12.12 -13.26 -102.53
C GLU A 205 -13.37 -13.29 -103.41
N LYS A 206 -14.34 -12.41 -103.14
CA LYS A 206 -15.54 -12.27 -103.97
C LYS A 206 -15.24 -11.80 -105.40
N GLU A 207 -14.36 -10.81 -105.58
CA GLU A 207 -13.91 -10.39 -106.92
C GLU A 207 -13.24 -11.54 -107.68
N PHE A 208 -12.43 -12.38 -107.01
CA PHE A 208 -11.82 -13.56 -107.60
C PHE A 208 -12.84 -14.64 -107.93
N GLU A 209 -13.80 -14.93 -107.05
CA GLU A 209 -14.92 -15.85 -107.33
C GLU A 209 -15.74 -15.39 -108.54
N GLU A 210 -16.14 -14.12 -108.60
CA GLU A 210 -16.86 -13.54 -109.73
C GLU A 210 -16.06 -13.65 -111.04
N THR A 211 -14.73 -13.46 -110.98
CA THR A 211 -13.85 -13.63 -112.14
C THR A 211 -13.70 -15.10 -112.54
N MET A 212 -13.62 -16.02 -111.57
CA MET A 212 -13.56 -17.46 -111.81
C MET A 212 -14.86 -17.98 -112.41
N ASP A 213 -16.02 -17.52 -111.93
CA ASP A 213 -17.33 -17.85 -112.48
C ASP A 213 -17.48 -17.31 -113.91
N ALA A 214 -16.99 -16.10 -114.19
CA ALA A 214 -16.96 -15.55 -115.54
C ALA A 214 -16.09 -16.40 -116.48
N LEU A 215 -14.88 -16.78 -116.04
CA LEU A 215 -14.00 -17.66 -116.82
C LEU A 215 -14.61 -19.06 -117.01
N GLN A 216 -15.29 -19.60 -116.00
CA GLN A 216 -15.97 -20.88 -116.12
C GLN A 216 -17.16 -20.80 -117.09
N ALA A 217 -17.91 -19.70 -117.05
CA ALA A 217 -18.96 -19.43 -118.03
C ALA A 217 -18.40 -19.32 -119.46
N ASP A 218 -17.24 -18.67 -119.63
CA ASP A 218 -16.54 -18.63 -120.93
C ASP A 218 -16.07 -20.03 -121.37
N ILE A 219 -15.56 -20.87 -120.45
CA ILE A 219 -15.22 -22.27 -120.75
C ILE A 219 -16.45 -23.04 -121.20
N ASP A 220 -17.53 -22.97 -120.44
CA ASP A 220 -18.78 -23.67 -120.74
C ASP A 220 -19.37 -23.18 -122.07
N GLN A 221 -19.27 -21.88 -122.36
CA GLN A 221 -19.67 -21.30 -123.64
C GLN A 221 -18.80 -21.85 -124.78
N LEU A 222 -17.47 -21.89 -124.62
CA LEU A 222 -16.57 -22.47 -125.61
C LEU A 222 -16.79 -23.97 -125.79
N GLU A 223 -17.11 -24.70 -124.73
CA GLU A 223 -17.49 -26.10 -124.80
C GLU A 223 -18.84 -26.29 -125.49
N ALA A 224 -19.81 -25.41 -125.24
CA ALA A 224 -21.09 -25.36 -125.93
C ALA A 224 -20.90 -25.02 -127.40
N GLU A 225 -20.04 -24.07 -127.77
CA GLU A 225 -19.70 -23.73 -129.16
C GLU A 225 -18.93 -24.87 -129.84
N LYS A 226 -18.03 -25.55 -129.13
CA LYS A 226 -17.33 -26.76 -129.61
C LYS A 226 -18.30 -27.93 -129.77
N ALA A 227 -19.24 -28.10 -128.85
CA ALA A 227 -20.31 -29.07 -128.92
C ALA A 227 -21.27 -28.70 -130.06
N GLU A 228 -21.59 -27.42 -130.27
CA GLU A 228 -22.41 -26.91 -131.37
C GLU A 228 -21.69 -27.09 -132.71
N LEU A 229 -20.37 -26.92 -132.79
CA LEU A 229 -19.58 -27.20 -133.99
C LEU A 229 -19.50 -28.71 -134.25
N LYS A 230 -19.32 -29.53 -133.22
CA LYS A 230 -19.45 -31.00 -133.30
C LYS A 230 -20.88 -31.42 -133.65
N GLN A 231 -21.89 -30.68 -133.21
CA GLN A 231 -23.30 -30.91 -133.49
C GLN A 231 -23.66 -30.38 -134.87
N ARG A 232 -23.08 -29.31 -135.39
CA ARG A 232 -23.18 -28.88 -136.79
C ARG A 232 -22.48 -29.90 -137.71
N LEU A 233 -21.44 -30.59 -137.21
CA LEU A 233 -20.80 -31.72 -137.87
C LEU A 233 -21.61 -33.04 -137.78
N ASN A 234 -22.24 -33.35 -136.64
CA ASN A 234 -23.00 -34.59 -136.41
C ASN A 234 -24.51 -34.48 -136.65
N SER A 235 -25.04 -33.27 -136.80
CA SER A 235 -26.47 -33.00 -136.92
C SER A 235 -26.74 -31.87 -137.90
N GLN A 236 -26.27 -32.11 -139.12
CA GLN A 236 -27.17 -32.11 -140.28
C GLN A 236 -28.33 -33.14 -140.09
N SER A 237 -28.98 -33.16 -138.91
CA SER A 237 -29.99 -34.14 -138.52
C SER A 237 -30.76 -33.68 -137.26
N LYS A 238 -31.90 -33.04 -137.52
CA LYS A 238 -33.18 -33.10 -136.76
C LYS A 238 -33.24 -32.59 -135.29
N ARG A 239 -33.74 -31.34 -135.17
CA ARG A 239 -35.04 -30.92 -134.57
C ARG A 239 -35.45 -31.35 -133.11
N THR A 240 -35.70 -30.31 -132.27
CA THR A 240 -36.88 -30.03 -131.36
C THR A 240 -36.82 -30.25 -129.81
N ILE A 241 -37.10 -29.16 -129.06
CA ILE A 241 -38.01 -28.93 -127.86
C ILE A 241 -37.60 -29.15 -126.36
N GLU A 242 -37.73 -28.03 -125.60
CA GLU A 242 -38.26 -27.66 -124.24
C GLU A 242 -37.78 -28.16 -122.84
N GLY A 243 -37.59 -27.16 -121.92
CA GLY A 243 -38.09 -27.04 -120.51
C GLY A 243 -37.29 -27.69 -119.34
N LEU A 244 -37.24 -27.26 -118.05
CA LEU A 244 -37.56 -26.07 -117.22
C LEU A 244 -37.25 -26.40 -115.71
N ARG A 245 -36.74 -25.44 -114.91
CA ARG A 245 -36.89 -25.24 -113.41
C ARG A 245 -36.34 -26.29 -112.38
N GLY A 246 -35.50 -25.93 -111.40
CA GLY A 246 -35.87 -25.37 -110.08
C GLY A 246 -35.07 -25.96 -108.87
N PRO A 247 -35.16 -25.42 -107.63
CA PRO A 247 -34.08 -25.26 -106.60
C PRO A 247 -34.41 -25.95 -105.22
N PRO A 248 -34.16 -25.41 -103.99
CA PRO A 248 -32.94 -25.19 -103.16
C PRO A 248 -32.95 -25.95 -101.77
N PRO A 249 -32.75 -25.36 -100.54
CA PRO A 249 -31.55 -25.53 -99.68
C PRO A 249 -31.84 -25.85 -98.16
N SER A 250 -30.88 -25.50 -97.27
CA SER A 250 -30.94 -25.36 -95.77
C SER A 250 -30.61 -26.62 -94.95
N GLY A 251 -29.93 -26.61 -93.80
CA GLY A 251 -29.37 -25.57 -92.91
C GLY A 251 -29.19 -26.15 -91.49
N SER A 252 -28.03 -25.87 -90.86
CA SER A 252 -27.66 -25.69 -89.41
C SER A 252 -28.59 -26.18 -88.26
N ALA A 253 -28.19 -26.50 -87.01
CA ALA A 253 -26.96 -26.60 -86.19
C ALA A 253 -27.35 -27.33 -84.85
N PRO A 254 -26.45 -27.57 -83.86
CA PRO A 254 -26.48 -26.71 -82.66
C PRO A 254 -25.11 -26.48 -81.95
N GLY A 255 -25.06 -25.45 -81.09
CA GLY A 255 -23.89 -25.00 -80.32
C GLY A 255 -23.99 -25.26 -78.80
N GLN A 256 -22.86 -25.07 -78.13
CA GLN A 256 -22.48 -25.47 -76.77
C GLN A 256 -21.73 -24.29 -76.09
N ALA A 257 -21.67 -24.25 -74.73
CA ALA A 257 -20.56 -23.76 -73.86
C ALA A 257 -20.94 -22.90 -72.60
N PRO A 258 -20.06 -22.80 -71.57
CA PRO A 258 -20.38 -22.60 -70.13
C PRO A 258 -19.61 -21.45 -69.40
N ALA A 259 -19.65 -21.43 -68.04
CA ALA A 259 -18.56 -21.11 -67.04
C ALA A 259 -18.70 -19.90 -66.06
N SER A 260 -18.11 -20.08 -64.85
CA SER A 260 -17.27 -19.16 -64.01
C SER A 260 -17.68 -18.78 -62.56
N VAL A 261 -16.66 -18.66 -61.69
CA VAL A 261 -16.55 -18.12 -60.29
C VAL A 261 -15.07 -17.64 -60.11
N PRO A 262 -14.58 -16.94 -59.04
CA PRO A 262 -15.14 -16.12 -57.93
C PRO A 262 -14.38 -14.78 -57.67
N GLY A 263 -14.68 -14.02 -56.59
CA GLY A 263 -13.89 -12.85 -56.13
C GLY A 263 -13.93 -12.58 -54.61
N PRO A 264 -12.86 -12.06 -53.94
CA PRO A 264 -12.79 -11.85 -52.49
C PRO A 264 -13.10 -10.40 -52.05
N GLY A 265 -13.82 -10.27 -50.93
CA GLY A 265 -14.28 -8.99 -50.36
C GLY A 265 -13.41 -8.44 -49.22
N LEU A 266 -13.25 -7.12 -49.26
CA LEU A 266 -12.53 -6.21 -48.36
C LEU A 266 -13.18 -6.16 -46.95
N VAL A 267 -12.42 -6.47 -45.89
CA VAL A 267 -12.84 -6.39 -44.48
C VAL A 267 -12.76 -4.94 -43.99
N LYS A 268 -13.90 -4.35 -43.60
CA LYS A 268 -14.01 -3.05 -42.91
C LYS A 268 -13.89 -3.25 -41.41
N ASP A 269 -13.09 -2.44 -40.71
CA ASP A 269 -13.03 -2.39 -39.25
C ASP A 269 -14.41 -2.10 -38.65
N SER A 270 -14.97 -3.05 -37.90
CA SER A 270 -16.34 -2.98 -37.38
C SER A 270 -16.38 -2.21 -36.05
N PRO A 271 -17.07 -1.05 -35.96
CA PRO A 271 -17.19 -0.27 -34.72
C PRO A 271 -17.87 -1.04 -33.58
N LEU A 272 -18.68 -2.05 -33.92
CA LEU A 272 -19.31 -2.97 -32.95
C LEU A 272 -18.26 -3.82 -32.22
N LEU A 273 -17.18 -4.20 -32.89
CA LEU A 273 -16.09 -4.98 -32.32
C LEU A 273 -15.30 -4.16 -31.28
N LEU A 274 -15.05 -2.88 -31.56
CA LEU A 274 -14.39 -1.97 -30.60
C LEU A 274 -15.24 -1.76 -29.34
N GLN A 275 -16.56 -1.61 -29.50
CA GLN A 275 -17.47 -1.51 -28.36
C GLN A 275 -17.48 -2.79 -27.53
N GLN A 276 -17.52 -3.95 -28.17
CA GLN A 276 -17.44 -5.25 -27.48
C GLN A 276 -16.11 -5.42 -26.73
N ILE A 277 -14.98 -5.01 -27.32
CA ILE A 277 -13.68 -5.02 -26.65
C ILE A 277 -13.70 -4.13 -25.40
N SER A 278 -14.32 -2.95 -25.46
CA SER A 278 -14.42 -2.05 -24.30
C SER A 278 -15.24 -2.64 -23.15
N ALA A 279 -16.39 -3.28 -23.45
CA ALA A 279 -17.24 -3.92 -22.45
C ALA A 279 -16.56 -5.15 -21.82
N MET A 280 -15.87 -5.97 -22.63
CA MET A 280 -15.11 -7.10 -22.11
C MET A 280 -13.95 -6.66 -21.22
N ARG A 281 -13.24 -5.58 -21.57
CA ARG A 281 -12.18 -5.03 -20.71
C ARG A 281 -12.71 -4.60 -19.34
N LEU A 282 -13.90 -3.98 -19.27
CA LEU A 282 -14.55 -3.64 -18.02
C LEU A 282 -14.87 -4.87 -17.18
N HIS A 283 -15.45 -5.91 -17.78
CA HIS A 283 -15.74 -7.17 -17.08
C HIS A 283 -14.47 -7.87 -16.58
N ILE A 284 -13.40 -7.88 -17.38
CA ILE A 284 -12.10 -8.43 -16.95
C ILE A 284 -11.55 -7.63 -15.76
N SER A 285 -11.68 -6.30 -15.76
CA SER A 285 -11.27 -5.46 -14.63
C SER A 285 -12.09 -5.74 -13.36
N GLN A 286 -13.40 -5.95 -13.48
CA GLN A 286 -14.26 -6.34 -12.36
C GLN A 286 -13.85 -7.71 -11.78
N LEU A 287 -13.65 -8.71 -12.64
CA LEU A 287 -13.19 -10.04 -12.23
C LEU A 287 -11.80 -9.98 -11.58
N GLN A 288 -10.91 -9.15 -12.11
CA GLN A 288 -9.60 -8.89 -11.49
C GLN A 288 -9.75 -8.25 -10.11
N HIS A 289 -10.66 -7.28 -9.94
CA HIS A 289 -10.92 -6.64 -8.65
C HIS A 289 -11.46 -7.63 -7.62
N GLU A 290 -12.47 -8.44 -7.97
CA GLU A 290 -13.00 -9.48 -7.10
C GLU A 290 -11.91 -10.49 -6.70
N ASN A 291 -11.10 -10.91 -7.66
CA ASN A 291 -10.00 -11.83 -7.42
C ASN A 291 -8.94 -11.22 -6.49
N SER A 292 -8.61 -9.93 -6.66
CA SER A 292 -7.71 -9.20 -5.78
C SER A 292 -8.25 -9.06 -4.36
N VAL A 293 -9.56 -8.81 -4.20
CA VAL A 293 -10.20 -8.76 -2.87
C VAL A 293 -10.14 -10.11 -2.18
N LEU A 294 -10.46 -11.20 -2.90
CA LEU A 294 -10.42 -12.55 -2.35
C LEU A 294 -8.99 -13.00 -2.00
N LYS A 295 -8.03 -12.77 -2.90
CA LYS A 295 -6.60 -13.07 -2.64
C LYS A 295 -6.03 -12.23 -1.50
N GLY A 296 -6.44 -10.97 -1.41
CA GLY A 296 -6.02 -10.03 -0.38
C GLY A 296 -6.78 -10.15 0.94
N ALA A 297 -7.76 -11.06 1.06
CA ALA A 297 -8.66 -11.13 2.22
C ALA A 297 -7.91 -11.35 3.54
N GLN A 298 -6.91 -12.25 3.56
CA GLN A 298 -6.12 -12.52 4.77
C GLN A 298 -5.27 -11.31 5.18
N MET A 299 -4.66 -10.62 4.21
CA MET A 299 -3.88 -9.41 4.46
C MET A 299 -4.77 -8.27 4.98
N LYS A 300 -5.94 -8.07 4.37
CA LYS A 300 -6.94 -7.10 4.81
C LYS A 300 -7.43 -7.42 6.22
N ALA A 301 -7.71 -8.69 6.53
CA ALA A 301 -8.16 -9.12 7.86
C ALA A 301 -7.06 -8.92 8.91
N SER A 302 -5.81 -9.24 8.60
CA SER A 302 -4.67 -9.03 9.50
C SER A 302 -4.50 -7.55 9.85
N LEU A 303 -4.59 -6.66 8.86
CA LEU A 303 -4.52 -5.22 9.08
C LEU A 303 -5.74 -4.68 9.83
N ALA A 304 -6.94 -5.15 9.49
CA ALA A 304 -8.19 -4.74 10.13
C ALA A 304 -8.35 -5.27 11.56
N ALA A 305 -7.64 -6.33 11.93
CA ALA A 305 -7.59 -6.83 13.30
C ALA A 305 -6.78 -5.92 14.24
N LEU A 306 -5.96 -5.01 13.68
CA LEU A 306 -5.25 -4.01 14.48
C LEU A 306 -6.19 -2.84 14.84
N PRO A 307 -6.05 -2.26 16.04
CA PRO A 307 -6.89 -1.14 16.46
C PRO A 307 -6.65 0.10 15.57
N PRO A 308 -7.71 0.84 15.19
CA PRO A 308 -7.59 1.97 14.29
C PRO A 308 -6.87 3.14 14.96
N LEU A 309 -5.83 3.66 14.30
CA LEU A 309 -5.06 4.80 14.80
C LEU A 309 -5.74 6.12 14.43
N HIS A 310 -6.27 6.81 15.44
CA HIS A 310 -6.79 8.17 15.32
C HIS A 310 -5.86 9.14 16.04
N VAL A 311 -5.32 10.10 15.30
CA VAL A 311 -4.44 11.13 15.88
C VAL A 311 -5.28 12.27 16.45
N ALA A 312 -5.02 12.63 17.71
CA ALA A 312 -5.66 13.79 18.32
C ALA A 312 -5.19 15.08 17.61
N LYS A 313 -6.09 16.07 17.49
CA LYS A 313 -5.73 17.40 16.99
C LYS A 313 -4.80 18.07 18.01
N LEU A 314 -3.50 18.05 17.75
CA LEU A 314 -2.51 18.75 18.57
C LEU A 314 -2.39 20.20 18.10
N SER A 315 -2.63 21.16 19.00
CA SER A 315 -2.43 22.58 18.70
C SER A 315 -0.95 22.93 18.94
N LEU A 316 -0.33 23.66 18.02
CA LEU A 316 1.07 24.10 18.16
C LEU A 316 1.14 25.33 19.08
N PRO A 317 2.12 25.44 20.01
CA PRO A 317 2.37 26.70 20.73
C PRO A 317 2.75 27.83 19.76
N PRO A 318 2.26 29.09 19.91
CA PRO A 318 1.52 29.67 21.03
C PRO A 318 -0.01 29.59 20.87
N HIS A 319 -0.50 28.76 19.94
CA HIS A 319 -1.92 28.66 19.58
C HIS A 319 -2.76 27.86 20.60
N GLU A 320 -2.26 27.66 21.82
CA GLU A 320 -3.00 27.17 23.01
C GLU A 320 -4.06 28.17 23.52
N GLY A 321 -4.57 29.03 22.63
CA GLY A 321 -5.82 29.73 22.88
C GLY A 321 -6.98 28.74 22.91
N PRO A 322 -8.08 29.06 23.62
CA PRO A 322 -9.23 28.15 23.76
C PRO A 322 -9.69 27.70 22.37
N GLY A 323 -9.69 26.38 22.17
CA GLY A 323 -9.85 25.72 20.88
C GLY A 323 -10.87 26.42 19.97
N SER A 324 -10.37 26.91 18.84
CA SER A 324 -11.11 27.74 17.86
C SER A 324 -12.49 27.15 17.51
N GLU A 325 -12.63 25.82 17.46
CA GLU A 325 -13.91 25.14 17.19
C GLU A 325 -14.91 25.18 18.36
N LEU A 326 -14.44 25.15 19.62
CA LEU A 326 -15.30 25.19 20.81
C LEU A 326 -15.81 26.61 21.10
N ALA A 327 -14.93 27.60 21.01
CA ALA A 327 -15.26 29.01 21.28
C ALA A 327 -16.13 29.66 20.19
N THR A 328 -16.12 29.11 18.96
CA THR A 328 -16.93 29.63 17.84
C THR A 328 -18.37 29.12 17.84
N GLY A 329 -18.69 28.07 18.61
CA GLY A 329 -20.05 27.52 18.68
C GLY A 329 -21.08 28.55 19.16
N ALA A 330 -22.17 28.72 18.42
CA ALA A 330 -23.25 29.65 18.78
C ALA A 330 -23.87 29.32 20.15
N LEU A 331 -24.08 28.01 20.42
CA LEU A 331 -24.57 27.54 21.72
C LEU A 331 -23.55 27.81 22.83
N TYR A 332 -22.26 27.61 22.59
CA TYR A 332 -21.21 27.90 23.57
C TYR A 332 -21.21 29.38 23.99
N ARG A 333 -21.34 30.30 23.03
CA ARG A 333 -21.44 31.75 23.32
C ARG A 333 -22.69 32.08 24.13
N LYS A 334 -23.86 31.51 23.77
CA LYS A 334 -25.10 31.67 24.55
C LYS A 334 -24.93 31.16 25.98
N THR A 335 -24.33 29.99 26.17
CA THR A 335 -24.07 29.40 27.49
C THR A 335 -23.13 30.28 28.31
N ALA A 336 -22.04 30.77 27.71
CA ALA A 336 -21.07 31.63 28.39
C ALA A 336 -21.71 32.96 28.82
N GLN A 337 -22.50 33.59 27.94
CA GLN A 337 -23.22 34.82 28.25
C GLN A 337 -24.24 34.62 29.38
N LEU A 338 -25.05 33.54 29.33
CA LEU A 338 -26.00 33.25 30.41
C LEU A 338 -25.29 32.97 31.73
N LEU A 339 -24.21 32.19 31.71
CA LEU A 339 -23.40 31.93 32.90
C LEU A 339 -22.85 33.23 33.51
N GLU A 340 -22.36 34.15 32.68
CA GLU A 340 -21.89 35.46 33.13
C GLU A 340 -23.03 36.28 33.78
N THR A 341 -24.22 36.34 33.14
CA THR A 341 -25.37 37.04 33.72
C THR A 341 -25.83 36.44 35.05
N LEU A 342 -25.80 35.10 35.19
CA LEU A 342 -26.14 34.40 36.43
C LEU A 342 -25.10 34.68 37.52
N ASN A 343 -23.82 34.70 37.18
CA ASN A 343 -22.74 35.04 38.11
C ASN A 343 -22.81 36.50 38.58
N GLN A 344 -23.14 37.44 37.69
CA GLN A 344 -23.37 38.83 38.08
C GLN A 344 -24.58 38.95 39.01
N LEU A 345 -25.68 38.23 38.72
CA LEU A 345 -26.88 38.27 39.55
C LEU A 345 -26.64 37.63 40.93
N SER A 346 -25.93 36.50 40.99
CA SER A 346 -25.60 35.81 42.24
C SER A 346 -24.68 36.64 43.14
N THR A 347 -23.76 37.41 42.57
CA THR A 347 -22.82 38.26 43.32
C THR A 347 -23.41 39.63 43.70
N HIS A 348 -24.41 40.12 42.97
CA HIS A 348 -25.05 41.42 43.21
C HIS A 348 -26.44 41.35 43.86
N THR A 349 -26.80 40.22 44.47
CA THR A 349 -28.06 40.09 45.22
C THR A 349 -27.99 40.90 46.52
N ARG A 350 -28.87 41.90 46.67
CA ARG A 350 -28.95 42.79 47.85
C ARG A 350 -30.37 42.83 48.39
N VAL A 351 -30.47 43.12 49.69
CA VAL A 351 -31.77 43.35 50.36
C VAL A 351 -32.46 44.58 49.75
N VAL A 352 -33.77 44.47 49.52
CA VAL A 352 -34.59 45.56 48.99
C VAL A 352 -34.70 46.69 50.01
N ASP A 353 -34.37 47.91 49.59
CA ASP A 353 -34.45 49.11 50.43
C ASP A 353 -35.91 49.58 50.59
N ILE A 354 -36.35 49.74 51.84
CA ILE A 354 -37.71 50.18 52.20
C ILE A 354 -37.82 51.67 52.52
N THR A 355 -36.70 52.40 52.53
CA THR A 355 -36.64 53.82 52.94
C THR A 355 -37.31 54.79 51.96
N ARG A 356 -37.66 54.32 50.75
CA ARG A 356 -38.26 55.14 49.65
C ARG A 356 -37.46 56.41 49.33
N ALA A 357 -36.14 56.41 49.56
CA ALA A 357 -35.28 57.57 49.33
C ALA A 357 -35.21 58.01 47.85
N SER A 358 -35.52 57.11 46.91
CA SER A 358 -35.60 57.43 45.47
C SER A 358 -37.06 57.40 44.98
N PRO A 359 -37.58 58.51 44.40
CA PRO A 359 -38.97 58.59 43.91
C PRO A 359 -39.23 57.74 42.65
N ALA A 360 -38.17 57.23 42.01
CA ALA A 360 -38.26 56.33 40.84
C ALA A 360 -38.35 54.85 41.24
N ALA A 361 -38.19 54.52 42.53
CA ALA A 361 -38.17 53.15 43.01
C ALA A 361 -39.60 52.57 43.08
N LYS A 362 -39.83 51.44 42.39
CA LYS A 362 -41.08 50.66 42.49
C LYS A 362 -41.34 50.28 43.95
N SER A 363 -42.58 49.89 44.29
CA SER A 363 -42.89 49.41 45.64
C SER A 363 -41.91 48.29 46.08
N PRO A 364 -41.54 48.18 47.37
CA PRO A 364 -40.59 47.15 47.81
C PRO A 364 -41.02 45.72 47.43
N SER A 365 -42.33 45.45 47.49
CA SER A 365 -42.91 44.19 47.03
C SER A 365 -42.74 43.99 45.52
N ALA A 366 -42.91 45.04 44.70
CA ALA A 366 -42.69 44.95 43.26
C ALA A 366 -41.21 44.75 42.89
N GLN A 367 -40.26 45.34 43.63
CA GLN A 367 -38.83 45.11 43.41
C GLN A 367 -38.41 43.67 43.75
N LEU A 368 -38.94 43.11 44.84
CA LEU A 368 -38.73 41.70 45.18
C LEU A 368 -39.35 40.77 44.11
N LEU A 369 -40.57 41.10 43.66
CA LEU A 369 -41.24 40.32 42.60
C LEU A 369 -40.47 40.38 41.27
N GLU A 370 -39.85 41.52 40.94
CA GLU A 370 -39.00 41.67 39.76
C GLU A 370 -37.76 40.77 39.81
N GLN A 371 -37.10 40.65 40.97
CA GLN A 371 -35.99 39.71 41.15
C GLN A 371 -36.43 38.24 40.93
N VAL A 372 -37.59 37.86 41.48
CA VAL A 372 -38.15 36.50 41.30
C VAL A 372 -38.55 36.25 39.84
N ALA A 373 -39.18 37.22 39.19
CA ALA A 373 -39.55 37.12 37.78
C ALA A 373 -38.33 37.01 36.86
N GLN A 374 -37.26 37.76 37.16
CA GLN A 374 -35.99 37.69 36.42
C GLN A 374 -35.33 36.31 36.57
N LEU A 375 -35.28 35.75 37.79
CA LEU A 375 -34.78 34.39 38.03
C LEU A 375 -35.61 33.33 37.30
N LYS A 376 -36.94 33.47 37.31
CA LYS A 376 -37.82 32.54 36.61
C LYS A 376 -37.62 32.59 35.10
N ALA A 377 -37.48 33.79 34.53
CA ALA A 377 -37.20 33.96 33.10
C ALA A 377 -35.85 33.34 32.71
N LEU A 378 -34.81 33.54 33.52
CA LEU A 378 -33.50 32.92 33.31
C LEU A 378 -33.58 31.39 33.38
N SER A 379 -34.30 30.84 34.37
CA SER A 379 -34.55 29.40 34.48
C SER A 379 -35.21 28.83 33.22
N ASP A 380 -36.21 29.49 32.65
CA ASP A 380 -36.87 29.05 31.41
C ASP A 380 -35.93 29.10 30.19
N THR A 381 -35.04 30.09 30.12
CA THR A 381 -34.04 30.15 29.05
C THR A 381 -32.99 29.05 29.16
N ILE A 382 -32.59 28.68 30.38
CA ILE A 382 -31.62 27.61 30.62
C ILE A 382 -32.20 26.24 30.25
N GLU A 383 -33.46 25.96 30.59
CA GLU A 383 -34.11 24.70 30.20
C GLU A 383 -34.18 24.54 28.68
N LYS A 384 -34.55 25.60 27.95
CA LYS A 384 -34.51 25.58 26.48
C LYS A 384 -33.10 25.35 25.93
N LEU A 385 -32.11 26.02 26.52
CA LEU A 385 -30.73 25.88 26.09
C LEU A 385 -30.18 24.47 26.38
N LYS A 386 -30.58 23.85 27.50
CA LYS A 386 -30.24 22.47 27.85
C LYS A 386 -30.70 21.49 26.76
N ASP A 387 -31.92 21.66 26.26
CA ASP A 387 -32.47 20.84 25.18
C ASP A 387 -31.75 21.08 23.84
N GLU A 388 -31.45 22.34 23.50
CA GLU A 388 -30.66 22.69 22.31
C GLU A 388 -29.25 22.08 22.36
N VAL A 389 -28.57 22.16 23.51
CA VAL A 389 -27.25 21.57 23.74
C VAL A 389 -27.30 20.05 23.61
N LEU A 390 -28.31 19.39 24.18
CA LEU A 390 -28.47 17.94 24.04
C LEU A 390 -28.62 17.56 22.56
N LYS A 391 -29.47 18.25 21.80
CA LYS A 391 -29.66 18.00 20.36
C LYS A 391 -28.36 18.18 19.58
N GLU A 392 -27.62 19.27 19.82
CA GLU A 392 -26.34 19.51 19.15
C GLU A 392 -25.31 18.41 19.48
N THR A 393 -25.18 18.03 20.76
CA THR A 393 -24.22 16.98 21.17
C THR A 393 -24.51 15.62 20.56
N VAL A 394 -25.79 15.28 20.35
CA VAL A 394 -26.22 14.08 19.65
C VAL A 394 -25.88 14.16 18.16
N SER A 395 -26.14 15.31 17.53
CA SER A 395 -25.83 15.52 16.11
C SER A 395 -24.33 15.48 15.79
N GLN A 396 -23.49 15.95 16.71
CA GLN A 396 -22.03 15.94 16.54
C GLN A 396 -21.40 14.55 16.68
N ARG A 397 -22.08 13.59 17.33
CA ARG A 397 -21.54 12.25 17.59
C ARG A 397 -22.11 11.24 16.58
N PRO A 398 -21.28 10.68 15.67
CA PRO A 398 -21.75 9.67 14.73
C PRO A 398 -22.38 8.48 15.45
N GLY A 399 -23.56 8.06 15.00
CA GLY A 399 -24.31 6.93 15.57
C GLY A 399 -25.05 7.22 16.88
N ALA A 400 -25.01 8.45 17.42
CA ALA A 400 -25.72 8.80 18.65
C ALA A 400 -27.21 9.13 18.45
N THR A 401 -27.67 9.32 17.21
CA THR A 401 -29.06 9.67 16.88
C THR A 401 -29.86 8.47 16.36
N VAL A 402 -31.16 8.44 16.66
CA VAL A 402 -32.10 7.47 16.08
C VAL A 402 -32.59 7.98 14.72
N PRO A 403 -32.67 7.14 13.66
CA PRO A 403 -33.20 7.55 12.36
C PRO A 403 -34.70 7.84 12.48
N THR A 404 -35.10 9.09 12.30
CA THR A 404 -36.47 9.59 12.46
C THR A 404 -36.73 10.75 11.48
N ASP A 405 -37.98 10.93 11.05
CA ASP A 405 -38.32 11.86 9.96
C ASP A 405 -38.49 13.32 10.42
N PHE A 406 -38.88 13.54 11.67
CA PHE A 406 -39.36 14.86 12.13
C PHE A 406 -38.38 15.62 13.03
N ALA A 407 -37.67 14.94 13.92
CA ALA A 407 -36.86 15.58 14.95
C ALA A 407 -35.71 14.69 15.40
N THR A 408 -34.67 15.29 15.98
CA THR A 408 -33.52 14.55 16.51
C THR A 408 -33.82 13.95 17.88
N PHE A 409 -33.56 12.65 18.02
CA PHE A 409 -33.70 11.92 19.28
C PHE A 409 -32.41 11.16 19.59
N ALA A 410 -31.97 11.26 20.85
CA ALA A 410 -30.81 10.53 21.34
C ALA A 410 -31.09 9.02 21.35
N SER A 411 -30.10 8.22 20.93
CA SER A 411 -30.13 6.78 21.07
C SER A 411 -30.05 6.37 22.54
N SER A 412 -30.78 5.32 22.92
CA SER A 412 -30.74 4.75 24.29
C SER A 412 -29.32 4.35 24.70
N ALA A 413 -28.51 3.83 23.78
CA ALA A 413 -27.12 3.48 24.06
C ALA A 413 -26.26 4.71 24.39
N PHE A 414 -26.49 5.82 23.68
CA PHE A 414 -25.77 7.07 23.93
C PHE A 414 -26.12 7.66 25.29
N LEU A 415 -27.40 7.66 25.67
CA LEU A 415 -27.83 8.17 26.98
C LEU A 415 -27.22 7.35 28.14
N ARG A 416 -27.23 6.01 28.06
CA ARG A 416 -26.60 5.14 29.06
C ARG A 416 -25.09 5.36 29.14
N ALA A 417 -24.41 5.50 27.99
CA ALA A 417 -22.99 5.81 27.97
C ALA A 417 -22.67 7.19 28.58
N LYS A 418 -23.55 8.18 28.39
CA LYS A 418 -23.39 9.51 29.00
C LYS A 418 -23.59 9.51 30.50
N GLU A 419 -24.49 8.67 31.00
CA GLU A 419 -24.67 8.44 32.44
C GLU A 419 -23.42 7.78 33.03
N GLU A 420 -22.91 6.72 32.40
CA GLU A 420 -21.66 6.05 32.83
C GLU A 420 -20.44 6.98 32.80
N GLN A 421 -20.37 7.88 31.82
CA GLN A 421 -19.29 8.86 31.70
C GLN A 421 -19.21 9.82 32.91
N GLN A 422 -20.29 10.03 33.66
CA GLN A 422 -20.27 10.91 34.84
C GLN A 422 -19.41 10.32 35.96
N ASP A 423 -19.39 8.99 36.11
CA ASP A 423 -18.59 8.28 37.11
C ASP A 423 -17.21 7.83 36.56
N ASP A 424 -16.89 8.23 35.32
CA ASP A 424 -15.65 7.99 34.55
C ASP A 424 -15.35 6.51 34.25
N THR A 425 -15.40 5.63 35.25
CA THR A 425 -15.18 4.18 35.10
C THR A 425 -15.97 3.37 36.13
N VAL A 426 -16.68 2.35 35.66
CA VAL A 426 -17.42 1.41 36.52
C VAL A 426 -16.45 0.45 37.23
N TYR A 427 -16.63 0.29 38.53
CA TYR A 427 -15.83 -0.65 39.31
C TYR A 427 -16.27 -2.10 39.04
N VAL A 428 -15.35 -2.92 38.54
CA VAL A 428 -15.62 -4.33 38.17
C VAL A 428 -15.13 -5.33 39.23
N GLY A 429 -14.00 -5.08 39.91
CA GLY A 429 -13.47 -6.04 40.88
C GLY A 429 -12.10 -5.70 41.47
N LYS A 430 -11.52 -6.67 42.21
CA LYS A 430 -10.21 -6.54 42.87
C LYS A 430 -9.37 -7.80 42.65
N VAL A 431 -8.13 -7.62 42.20
CA VAL A 431 -7.10 -8.68 42.18
C VAL A 431 -6.10 -8.37 43.28
N THR A 432 -5.77 -9.37 44.11
CA THR A 432 -4.82 -9.21 45.21
C THR A 432 -3.54 -9.97 44.87
N PHE A 433 -2.40 -9.31 45.02
CA PHE A 433 -1.09 -9.93 44.86
C PHE A 433 -0.46 -10.14 46.24
N SER A 434 0.42 -11.14 46.36
CA SER A 434 1.20 -11.36 47.58
C SER A 434 2.17 -10.20 47.79
N CYS A 435 2.04 -9.50 48.92
CA CYS A 435 2.95 -8.41 49.30
C CYS A 435 3.42 -8.62 50.74
N ALA A 436 4.68 -8.29 51.02
CA ALA A 436 5.20 -8.28 52.39
C ALA A 436 4.49 -7.21 53.24
N ALA A 437 4.41 -7.46 54.55
CA ALA A 437 3.73 -6.57 55.49
C ALA A 437 4.30 -5.14 55.40
N GLY A 438 3.40 -4.15 55.25
CA GLY A 438 3.77 -2.73 55.11
C GLY A 438 4.03 -2.23 53.69
N LEU A 439 4.09 -3.10 52.68
CA LEU A 439 4.34 -2.72 51.27
C LEU A 439 3.10 -2.78 50.35
N GLY A 440 1.90 -2.90 50.93
CA GLY A 440 0.66 -2.96 50.16
C GLY A 440 0.37 -1.66 49.42
N GLN A 441 0.30 -1.71 48.09
CA GLN A 441 -0.10 -0.57 47.25
C GLN A 441 -1.45 -0.84 46.59
N ARG A 442 -2.34 0.16 46.60
CA ARG A 442 -3.62 0.11 45.91
C ARG A 442 -3.50 0.84 44.57
N HIS A 443 -3.61 0.10 43.48
CA HIS A 443 -3.63 0.67 42.13
C HIS A 443 -5.06 0.64 41.56
N ARG A 444 -5.52 1.79 41.03
CA ARG A 444 -6.75 1.87 40.22
C ARG A 444 -6.36 1.61 38.77
N LEU A 445 -6.55 0.37 38.32
CA LEU A 445 -6.29 -0.03 36.94
C LEU A 445 -7.58 0.08 36.12
N VAL A 446 -7.51 0.78 34.99
CA VAL A 446 -8.62 0.89 34.04
C VAL A 446 -8.28 0.02 32.83
N LEU A 447 -9.17 -0.92 32.53
CA LEU A 447 -9.01 -1.86 31.42
C LEU A 447 -10.22 -1.79 30.50
N THR A 448 -9.98 -1.99 29.20
CA THR A 448 -11.08 -2.23 28.25
C THR A 448 -11.66 -3.62 28.45
N GLN A 449 -12.87 -3.85 27.92
CA GLN A 449 -13.51 -5.18 27.94
C GLN A 449 -12.60 -6.25 27.34
N GLU A 450 -11.91 -5.97 26.23
CA GLU A 450 -10.99 -6.93 25.58
C GLU A 450 -9.78 -7.26 26.48
N GLN A 451 -9.17 -6.25 27.08
CA GLN A 451 -8.05 -6.43 28.02
C GLN A 451 -8.47 -7.22 29.25
N LEU A 452 -9.68 -6.98 29.76
CA LEU A 452 -10.23 -7.72 30.89
C LEU A 452 -10.44 -9.21 30.57
N HIS A 453 -10.96 -9.54 29.38
CA HIS A 453 -11.09 -10.93 28.94
C HIS A 453 -9.73 -11.62 28.81
N GLN A 454 -8.72 -10.91 28.27
CA GLN A 454 -7.36 -11.45 28.18
C GLN A 454 -6.77 -11.70 29.57
N LEU A 455 -6.91 -10.75 30.50
CA LEU A 455 -6.45 -10.90 31.88
C LEU A 455 -7.15 -12.08 32.56
N HIS A 456 -8.48 -12.17 32.43
CA HIS A 456 -9.26 -13.27 32.99
C HIS A 456 -8.83 -14.63 32.44
N GLY A 457 -8.64 -14.73 31.12
CA GLY A 457 -8.14 -15.94 30.48
C GLY A 457 -6.77 -16.37 31.02
N ARG A 458 -5.88 -15.41 31.30
CA ARG A 458 -4.55 -15.65 31.87
C ARG A 458 -4.55 -16.01 33.35
N LEU A 459 -5.57 -15.60 34.10
CA LEU A 459 -5.68 -15.91 35.53
C LEU A 459 -6.32 -17.29 35.78
N ILE A 460 -7.04 -17.82 34.79
CA ILE A 460 -7.70 -19.14 34.87
C ILE A 460 -6.87 -20.24 34.19
N SER A 461 -6.12 -19.91 33.12
CA SER A 461 -5.16 -20.83 32.48
C SER A 461 -3.93 -21.05 33.34
#